data_AF-A0A2N1WE79-F1
#
_entry.id   AF-A0A2N1WE79-F1
#
_cell.length_a   1.000
_cell.length_b   1.000
_cell.length_c   1.000
_cell.angle_alpha   90.00
_cell.angle_beta   90.00
_cell.angle_gamma   90.00
#
_symmetry.space_group_name_H-M   'P 1'
#
loop_
_entity.id
_entity.type
_entity.pdbx_description
1 polymer ?
#
loop_
_entity_poly.entity_id
_entity_poly.type
_entity_poly.pdbx_seq_one_letter_code
_entity_poly.pdbx_strand_id
1 'polypeptide(L)'
;SGKVAQGSGNKASGQISVYGQESNPTTWKLAAMNMAIRGIDFNFGGGHADTLLNDLHPDLRADYVMANPPFNMKEWWNAKLEKDPRWIAGTPPAGNANFAWLQHMLYHLAPTGSMALLLANGSMSSNTNNEGDIRKKLVEDDYFECMVALPGQLFTNTQIPACIWFLTRDKANGFNLNKKKRDRRKQFLFIDARQMGYMKDRVLRDFTQADIDKIADTFHAWQQGDEYGDVKGFCYSASLEDIRKHEHVLTPGRYVGAEDQEEDAEAFADKMARLAAQLAEQFAESAKLEEQIKTNLARLGYDL
;
A
#
# COMPACT_ATOMS: atom_id res chain seq x y z
N SER A 1 -22.83 -52.66 -2.49
CA SER A 1 -23.58 -51.64 -3.24
C SER A 1 -23.73 -50.39 -2.41
N GLY A 2 -22.92 -49.37 -2.66
CA GLY A 2 -22.99 -48.08 -1.97
C GLY A 2 -22.45 -47.01 -2.90
N LYS A 3 -23.36 -46.26 -3.54
CA LYS A 3 -23.05 -45.07 -4.32
C LYS A 3 -22.62 -43.96 -3.37
N VAL A 4 -21.45 -43.37 -3.62
CA VAL A 4 -21.10 -42.05 -3.06
C VAL A 4 -21.11 -41.07 -4.22
N ALA A 5 -21.83 -39.97 -3.99
CA ALA A 5 -22.20 -38.97 -4.96
C ALA A 5 -20.97 -38.29 -5.59
N GLN A 6 -20.99 -38.19 -6.93
CA GLN A 6 -20.19 -37.22 -7.67
C GLN A 6 -20.70 -35.82 -7.30
N GLY A 7 -20.01 -35.18 -6.35
CA GLY A 7 -20.10 -33.74 -6.15
C GLY A 7 -19.48 -33.04 -7.35
N SER A 8 -20.31 -32.28 -8.05
CA SER A 8 -19.99 -31.36 -9.14
C SER A 8 -18.63 -30.66 -8.97
N GLY A 9 -17.67 -31.07 -9.79
CA GLY A 9 -16.34 -30.48 -9.86
C GLY A 9 -16.40 -28.98 -10.20
N ASN A 10 -15.58 -28.23 -9.47
CA ASN A 10 -15.17 -26.85 -9.72
C ASN A 10 -15.03 -26.54 -11.21
N LYS A 11 -15.92 -25.72 -11.76
CA LYS A 11 -15.85 -25.22 -13.16
C LYS A 11 -14.95 -23.98 -13.33
N ALA A 12 -14.29 -23.49 -12.28
CA ALA A 12 -13.47 -22.27 -12.34
C ALA A 12 -11.94 -22.51 -12.28
N SER A 13 -11.47 -23.68 -11.90
CA SER A 13 -10.04 -23.95 -11.67
C SER A 13 -9.20 -24.15 -12.94
N GLY A 14 -9.80 -24.07 -14.13
CA GLY A 14 -9.13 -24.37 -15.41
C GLY A 14 -8.64 -23.17 -16.23
N GLN A 15 -8.77 -21.93 -15.73
CA GLN A 15 -8.46 -20.72 -16.51
C GLN A 15 -7.33 -19.85 -15.94
N ILE A 16 -6.73 -20.24 -14.81
CA ILE A 16 -5.68 -19.45 -14.15
C ILE A 16 -4.48 -20.35 -13.89
N SER A 17 -3.29 -19.88 -14.28
CA SER A 17 -2.03 -20.52 -13.96
C SER A 17 -1.32 -19.73 -12.86
N VAL A 18 -0.97 -20.41 -11.76
CA VAL A 18 -0.34 -19.77 -10.61
C VAL A 18 1.18 -19.90 -10.70
N TYR A 19 1.87 -18.77 -10.65
CA TYR A 19 3.33 -18.68 -10.57
C TYR A 19 3.73 -18.00 -9.27
N GLY A 20 4.88 -18.35 -8.72
CA GLY A 20 5.38 -17.72 -7.49
C GLY A 20 6.83 -18.05 -7.24
N GLN A 21 7.48 -17.26 -6.38
CA GLN A 21 8.87 -17.49 -5.99
C GLN A 21 9.05 -17.09 -4.53
N GLU A 22 9.85 -17.87 -3.80
CA GLU A 22 10.15 -17.65 -2.40
C GLU A 22 11.62 -18.01 -2.17
N SER A 23 12.33 -17.18 -1.42
CA SER A 23 13.76 -17.36 -1.15
C SER A 23 14.00 -18.27 0.06
N ASN A 24 13.09 -18.29 1.03
CA ASN A 24 13.20 -19.14 2.20
C ASN A 24 12.78 -20.58 1.89
N PRO A 25 13.66 -21.58 2.06
CA PRO A 25 13.37 -22.98 1.74
C PRO A 25 12.19 -23.57 2.53
N THR A 26 12.02 -23.15 3.80
CA THR A 26 10.94 -23.64 4.66
C THR A 26 9.61 -23.04 4.20
N THR A 27 9.57 -21.72 3.98
CA THR A 27 8.37 -21.04 3.47
C THR A 27 7.96 -21.56 2.10
N TRP A 28 8.91 -21.82 1.20
CA TRP A 28 8.64 -22.39 -0.12
C TRP A 28 7.93 -23.75 -0.02
N LYS A 29 8.42 -24.64 0.86
CA LYS A 29 7.79 -25.95 1.09
C LYS A 29 6.38 -25.81 1.66
N LEU A 30 6.19 -24.91 2.63
CA LEU A 30 4.88 -24.65 3.23
C LEU A 30 3.89 -24.09 2.20
N ALA A 31 4.33 -23.18 1.33
CA ALA A 31 3.52 -22.63 0.25
C ALA A 31 3.10 -23.73 -0.75
N ALA A 32 4.04 -24.59 -1.16
CA ALA A 32 3.76 -25.72 -2.05
C ALA A 32 2.75 -26.70 -1.43
N MET A 33 2.92 -27.04 -0.15
CA MET A 33 1.96 -27.86 0.59
C MET A 33 0.57 -27.20 0.66
N ASN A 34 0.52 -25.90 0.90
CA ASN A 34 -0.74 -25.15 0.99
C ASN A 34 -1.52 -25.14 -0.34
N MET A 35 -0.82 -24.97 -1.48
CA MET A 35 -1.43 -25.07 -2.80
C MET A 35 -1.93 -26.49 -3.08
N ALA A 36 -1.13 -27.51 -2.77
CA ALA A 36 -1.50 -28.91 -2.96
C ALA A 36 -2.74 -29.30 -2.14
N ILE A 37 -2.84 -28.87 -0.88
CA ILE A 37 -4.01 -29.11 -0.02
C ILE A 37 -5.28 -28.48 -0.60
N ARG A 38 -5.15 -27.29 -1.22
CA ARG A 38 -6.27 -26.58 -1.85
C ARG A 38 -6.58 -27.07 -3.26
N GLY A 39 -5.81 -28.02 -3.80
CA GLY A 39 -5.99 -28.56 -5.15
C GLY A 39 -5.76 -27.52 -6.25
N ILE A 40 -4.85 -26.58 -6.02
CA ILE A 40 -4.49 -25.54 -6.98
C ILE A 40 -3.15 -25.93 -7.63
N ASP A 41 -3.10 -26.04 -8.95
CA ASP A 41 -1.86 -26.26 -9.69
C ASP A 41 -0.99 -24.99 -9.65
N PHE A 42 0.32 -25.17 -9.45
CA PHE A 42 1.26 -24.06 -9.28
C PHE A 42 2.62 -24.34 -9.93
N ASN A 43 3.31 -23.27 -10.32
CA ASN A 43 4.70 -23.29 -10.75
C ASN A 43 5.53 -22.35 -9.85
N PHE A 44 6.23 -22.94 -8.87
CA PHE A 44 7.11 -22.19 -7.96
C PHE A 44 8.60 -22.24 -8.36
N GLY A 45 8.88 -22.52 -9.63
CA GLY A 45 10.23 -22.73 -10.14
C GLY A 45 10.83 -24.07 -9.71
N GLY A 46 12.12 -24.28 -10.01
CA GLY A 46 12.85 -25.51 -9.67
C GLY A 46 13.22 -25.65 -8.19
N GLY A 47 12.91 -24.66 -7.35
CA GLY A 47 13.23 -24.62 -5.93
C GLY A 47 13.07 -23.23 -5.34
N HIS A 48 13.59 -23.01 -4.13
CA HIS A 48 13.65 -21.70 -3.50
C HIS A 48 14.83 -20.89 -4.03
N ALA A 49 14.63 -19.60 -4.27
CA ALA A 49 15.68 -18.71 -4.76
C ALA A 49 15.36 -17.24 -4.48
N ASP A 50 16.39 -16.40 -4.37
CA ASP A 50 16.24 -14.96 -4.31
C ASP A 50 15.67 -14.40 -5.62
N THR A 51 14.51 -13.76 -5.55
CA THR A 51 13.78 -13.21 -6.70
C THR A 51 14.56 -12.13 -7.48
N LEU A 52 15.41 -11.35 -6.80
CA LEU A 52 16.17 -10.29 -7.46
C LEU A 52 17.44 -10.85 -8.10
N LEU A 53 18.16 -11.76 -7.43
CA LEU A 53 19.43 -12.30 -7.92
C LEU A 53 19.29 -13.51 -8.83
N ASN A 54 18.22 -14.30 -8.66
CA ASN A 54 17.96 -15.52 -9.40
C ASN A 54 16.46 -15.67 -9.66
N ASP A 55 15.99 -14.90 -10.63
CA ASP A 55 14.62 -14.97 -11.14
C ASP A 55 14.35 -16.34 -11.78
N LEU A 56 13.42 -17.10 -11.22
CA LEU A 56 13.05 -18.43 -11.71
C LEU A 56 12.04 -18.38 -12.85
N HIS A 57 11.52 -17.18 -13.17
CA HIS A 57 10.49 -16.96 -14.19
C HIS A 57 10.84 -15.78 -15.11
N PRO A 58 12.06 -15.71 -15.70
CA PRO A 58 12.55 -14.54 -16.44
C PRO A 58 11.65 -14.13 -17.63
N ASP A 59 11.06 -15.12 -18.30
CA ASP A 59 10.20 -14.94 -19.47
C ASP A 59 8.72 -14.80 -19.13
N LEU A 60 8.34 -14.91 -17.85
CA LEU A 60 6.94 -14.78 -17.44
C LEU A 60 6.44 -13.36 -17.69
N ARG A 61 5.30 -13.27 -18.39
CA ARG A 61 4.51 -12.06 -18.55
C ARG A 61 3.09 -12.35 -18.06
N ALA A 62 2.82 -12.02 -16.80
CA ALA A 62 1.57 -12.33 -16.14
C ALA A 62 0.53 -11.22 -16.35
N ASP A 63 -0.75 -11.58 -16.41
CA ASP A 63 -1.86 -10.63 -16.45
C ASP A 63 -2.07 -9.94 -15.11
N TYR A 64 -1.84 -10.67 -14.02
CA TYR A 64 -1.94 -10.18 -12.64
C TYR A 64 -0.70 -10.54 -11.85
N VAL A 65 -0.09 -9.56 -11.18
CA VAL A 65 1.03 -9.78 -10.25
C VAL A 65 0.67 -9.15 -8.91
N MET A 66 0.80 -9.92 -7.83
CA MET A 66 0.51 -9.41 -6.49
C MET A 66 1.55 -9.89 -5.48
N ALA A 67 1.94 -9.03 -4.55
CA ALA A 67 2.92 -9.37 -3.52
C ALA A 67 2.77 -8.52 -2.26
N ASN A 68 3.18 -9.11 -1.14
CA ASN A 68 3.51 -8.41 0.09
C ASN A 68 5.01 -8.63 0.37
N PRO A 69 5.90 -7.87 -0.29
CA PRO A 69 7.33 -8.03 -0.10
C PRO A 69 7.77 -7.56 1.29
N PRO A 70 8.92 -8.03 1.79
CA PRO A 70 9.49 -7.55 3.05
C PRO A 70 9.80 -6.05 2.96
N PHE A 71 9.24 -5.27 3.89
CA PHE A 71 9.37 -3.82 3.89
C PHE A 71 10.80 -3.36 4.21
N ASN A 72 11.29 -2.36 3.48
CA ASN A 72 12.54 -1.66 3.75
C ASN A 72 13.76 -2.59 3.86
N MET A 73 13.77 -3.67 3.06
CA MET A 73 14.89 -4.60 3.01
C MET A 73 16.16 -3.87 2.55
N LYS A 74 17.22 -3.94 3.37
CA LYS A 74 18.50 -3.25 3.14
C LYS A 74 19.52 -4.12 2.39
N GLU A 75 19.67 -5.37 2.82
CA GLU A 75 20.68 -6.30 2.29
C GLU A 75 20.17 -7.05 1.05
N TRP A 76 19.80 -6.31 0.00
CA TRP A 76 19.31 -6.89 -1.26
C TRP A 76 20.22 -6.57 -2.46
N TRP A 77 20.99 -5.48 -2.38
CA TRP A 77 21.77 -4.98 -3.51
C TRP A 77 22.95 -5.88 -3.83
N ASN A 78 23.23 -6.02 -5.13
CA ASN A 78 24.43 -6.67 -5.64
C ASN A 78 24.90 -5.93 -6.90
N ALA A 79 26.22 -5.84 -7.11
CA ALA A 79 26.79 -5.18 -8.29
C ALA A 79 26.28 -5.75 -9.63
N LYS A 80 25.85 -7.02 -9.65
CA LYS A 80 25.20 -7.63 -10.84
C LYS A 80 23.92 -6.93 -11.27
N LEU A 81 23.28 -6.16 -10.38
CA LEU A 81 22.02 -5.48 -10.61
C LEU A 81 22.19 -4.03 -11.11
N GLU A 82 23.40 -3.51 -11.31
CA GLU A 82 23.61 -2.08 -11.59
C GLU A 82 22.91 -1.57 -12.88
N LYS A 83 22.71 -2.43 -13.87
CA LYS A 83 22.07 -2.12 -15.16
C LYS A 83 21.00 -3.14 -15.55
N ASP A 84 20.30 -3.64 -14.54
CA ASP A 84 19.27 -4.64 -14.76
C ASP A 84 18.11 -4.07 -15.62
N PRO A 85 17.63 -4.80 -16.66
CA PRO A 85 16.53 -4.34 -17.50
C PRO A 85 15.22 -4.13 -16.74
N ARG A 86 15.10 -4.66 -15.52
CA ARG A 86 13.94 -4.42 -14.65
C ARG A 86 13.84 -2.98 -14.18
N TRP A 87 14.94 -2.20 -14.16
CA TRP A 87 14.97 -0.81 -13.65
C TRP A 87 14.44 0.23 -14.65
N ILE A 88 13.21 0.02 -15.14
CA ILE A 88 12.58 0.84 -16.19
C ILE A 88 12.38 2.31 -15.80
N ALA A 89 12.26 2.58 -14.49
CA ALA A 89 12.05 3.91 -13.91
C ALA A 89 13.30 4.46 -13.19
N GLY A 90 14.44 3.78 -13.35
CA GLY A 90 15.72 4.15 -12.71
C GLY A 90 16.14 3.16 -11.63
N THR A 91 17.43 3.18 -11.28
CA THR A 91 18.02 2.24 -10.34
C THR A 91 17.47 2.46 -8.91
N PRO A 92 16.85 1.42 -8.30
CA PRO A 92 16.38 1.52 -6.92
C PRO A 92 17.52 1.74 -5.92
N PRO A 93 17.25 2.38 -4.77
CA PRO A 93 18.25 2.55 -3.73
C PRO A 93 18.74 1.23 -3.14
N ALA A 94 20.06 1.06 -3.09
CA ALA A 94 20.69 -0.13 -2.50
C ALA A 94 20.26 -0.38 -1.03
N GLY A 95 19.90 0.66 -0.28
CA GLY A 95 19.43 0.55 1.10
C GLY A 95 17.93 0.30 1.28
N ASN A 96 17.12 0.22 0.21
CA ASN A 96 15.69 -0.05 0.30
C ASN A 96 15.14 -0.76 -0.96
N ALA A 97 14.76 -2.03 -0.80
CA ALA A 97 14.25 -2.85 -1.90
C ALA A 97 12.82 -2.52 -2.36
N ASN A 98 12.08 -1.60 -1.71
CA ASN A 98 10.66 -1.36 -2.02
C ASN A 98 10.41 -1.08 -3.52
N PHE A 99 11.18 -0.17 -4.12
CA PHE A 99 11.08 0.15 -5.55
C PHE A 99 11.77 -0.89 -6.46
N ALA A 100 12.63 -1.75 -5.90
CA ALA A 100 13.17 -2.90 -6.63
C ALA A 100 12.06 -3.95 -6.84
N TRP A 101 11.29 -4.25 -5.79
CA TRP A 101 10.12 -5.13 -5.87
C TRP A 101 9.07 -4.61 -6.85
N LEU A 102 8.72 -3.33 -6.74
CA LEU A 102 7.75 -2.69 -7.62
C LEU A 102 8.16 -2.81 -9.09
N GLN A 103 9.41 -2.45 -9.42
CA GLN A 103 9.90 -2.48 -10.79
C GLN A 103 10.08 -3.90 -11.34
N HIS A 104 10.49 -4.86 -10.49
CA HIS A 104 10.53 -6.27 -10.87
C HIS A 104 9.13 -6.79 -11.24
N MET A 105 8.13 -6.58 -10.39
CA MET A 105 6.75 -6.99 -10.68
C MET A 105 6.23 -6.33 -11.96
N LEU A 106 6.53 -5.05 -12.18
CA LEU A 106 6.12 -4.32 -13.38
C LEU A 106 6.80 -4.86 -14.64
N TYR A 107 8.07 -5.28 -14.56
CA TYR A 107 8.79 -5.92 -15.66
C TYR A 107 8.15 -7.24 -16.09
N HIS A 108 7.67 -8.07 -15.15
CA HIS A 108 6.96 -9.32 -15.44
C HIS A 108 5.48 -9.15 -15.77
N LEU A 109 5.00 -7.91 -15.90
CA LEU A 109 3.61 -7.66 -16.26
C LEU A 109 3.42 -7.75 -17.78
N ALA A 110 2.40 -8.48 -18.23
CA ALA A 110 1.98 -8.50 -19.63
C ALA A 110 1.56 -7.09 -20.09
N PRO A 111 1.63 -6.75 -21.39
CA PRO A 111 1.30 -5.41 -21.90
C PRO A 111 -0.08 -4.87 -21.47
N THR A 112 -1.04 -5.76 -21.19
CA THR A 112 -2.39 -5.41 -20.73
C THR A 112 -2.63 -5.70 -19.25
N GLY A 113 -1.61 -6.14 -18.53
CA GLY A 113 -1.71 -6.61 -17.14
C GLY A 113 -1.80 -5.50 -16.10
N SER A 114 -2.19 -5.89 -14.89
CA SER A 114 -2.29 -5.04 -13.71
C SER A 114 -1.60 -5.70 -12.51
N MET A 115 -1.03 -4.91 -11.61
CA MET A 115 -0.38 -5.42 -10.41
C MET A 115 -0.80 -4.64 -9.17
N ALA A 116 -0.73 -5.30 -8.03
CA ALA A 116 -0.96 -4.70 -6.73
C ALA A 116 0.13 -5.14 -5.76
N LEU A 117 0.80 -4.20 -5.09
CA LEU A 117 1.76 -4.54 -4.04
C LEU A 117 1.54 -3.74 -2.78
N LEU A 118 1.83 -4.36 -1.66
CA LEU A 118 1.83 -3.72 -0.36
C LEU A 118 3.21 -3.14 -0.07
N LEU A 119 3.29 -1.86 0.30
CA LEU A 119 4.53 -1.19 0.70
C LEU A 119 4.32 -0.35 1.96
N ALA A 120 5.40 -0.06 2.68
CA ALA A 120 5.38 0.90 3.77
C ALA A 120 4.96 2.29 3.28
N ASN A 121 4.22 3.04 4.11
CA ASN A 121 3.70 4.36 3.76
C ASN A 121 4.76 5.37 3.30
N GLY A 122 6.01 5.24 3.79
CA GLY A 122 7.13 6.08 3.36
C GLY A 122 7.34 6.08 1.83
N SER A 123 7.02 4.98 1.15
CA SER A 123 7.14 4.88 -0.32
C SER A 123 6.33 5.94 -1.08
N MET A 124 5.22 6.43 -0.50
CA MET A 124 4.34 7.41 -1.14
C MET A 124 4.95 8.82 -1.22
N SER A 125 5.91 9.16 -0.35
CA SER A 125 6.37 10.55 -0.19
C SER A 125 7.88 10.70 -0.03
N SER A 126 8.60 9.61 0.24
CA SER A 126 10.04 9.68 0.50
C SER A 126 10.80 10.20 -0.71
N ASN A 127 11.75 11.10 -0.44
CA ASN A 127 12.72 11.60 -1.41
C ASN A 127 14.13 11.08 -1.12
N THR A 128 14.28 10.12 -0.19
CA THR A 128 15.59 9.54 0.10
C THR A 128 16.04 8.69 -1.08
N ASN A 129 17.32 8.78 -1.43
CA ASN A 129 18.01 7.82 -2.29
C ASN A 129 17.23 7.49 -3.60
N ASN A 130 16.89 8.49 -4.42
CA ASN A 130 16.28 8.33 -5.75
C ASN A 130 14.81 7.85 -5.77
N GLU A 131 14.16 7.59 -4.62
CA GLU A 131 12.76 7.13 -4.59
C GLU A 131 11.78 8.15 -5.20
N GLY A 132 12.05 9.45 -5.02
CA GLY A 132 11.26 10.53 -5.61
C GLY A 132 11.30 10.54 -7.14
N ASP A 133 12.49 10.35 -7.73
CA ASP A 133 12.66 10.34 -9.18
C ASP A 133 12.05 9.09 -9.82
N ILE A 134 12.19 7.93 -9.20
CA ILE A 134 11.54 6.69 -9.64
C ILE A 134 10.02 6.86 -9.60
N ARG A 135 9.47 7.38 -8.49
CA ARG A 135 8.03 7.63 -8.34
C ARG A 135 7.53 8.62 -9.39
N LYS A 136 8.24 9.72 -9.59
CA LYS A 136 7.95 10.69 -10.65
C LYS A 136 7.90 10.00 -12.01
N LYS A 137 8.92 9.21 -12.36
CA LYS A 137 8.98 8.51 -13.64
C LYS A 137 7.82 7.52 -13.83
N LEU A 138 7.48 6.74 -12.80
CA LEU A 138 6.34 5.80 -12.84
C LEU A 138 4.99 6.48 -13.08
N VAL A 139 4.80 7.68 -12.52
CA VAL A 139 3.59 8.50 -12.73
C VAL A 139 3.59 9.14 -14.12
N GLU A 140 4.71 9.77 -14.50
CA GLU A 140 4.85 10.47 -15.78
C GLU A 140 4.74 9.51 -16.97
N ASP A 141 5.24 8.27 -16.84
CA ASP A 141 5.10 7.19 -17.82
C ASP A 141 3.73 6.48 -17.75
N ASP A 142 2.83 6.93 -16.86
CA ASP A 142 1.44 6.45 -16.69
C ASP A 142 1.28 5.01 -16.19
N TYR A 143 2.29 4.44 -15.52
CA TYR A 143 2.21 3.09 -14.94
C TYR A 143 1.42 3.05 -13.63
N PHE A 144 1.57 4.08 -12.80
CA PHE A 144 0.84 4.19 -11.53
C PHE A 144 -0.66 4.40 -11.79
N GLU A 145 -1.55 3.64 -11.14
CA GLU A 145 -3.00 3.69 -11.41
C GLU A 145 -3.81 4.14 -10.19
N CYS A 146 -3.59 3.51 -9.03
CA CYS A 146 -4.35 3.81 -7.82
C CYS A 146 -3.48 3.66 -6.58
N MET A 147 -3.69 4.52 -5.58
CA MET A 147 -3.12 4.40 -4.24
C MET A 147 -4.21 4.17 -3.23
N VAL A 148 -4.02 3.17 -2.36
CA VAL A 148 -4.89 2.93 -1.21
C VAL A 148 -4.09 3.07 0.08
N ALA A 149 -4.40 4.06 0.90
CA ALA A 149 -3.83 4.19 2.24
C ALA A 149 -4.63 3.33 3.23
N LEU A 150 -3.96 2.42 3.93
CA LEU A 150 -4.62 1.50 4.87
C LEU A 150 -4.57 2.01 6.31
N PRO A 151 -5.45 1.49 7.20
CA PRO A 151 -5.34 1.72 8.64
C PRO A 151 -3.97 1.31 9.18
N GLY A 152 -3.40 2.13 10.06
CA GLY A 152 -2.05 1.89 10.61
C GLY A 152 -1.91 0.65 11.49
N GLN A 153 -3.03 0.04 11.90
CA GLN A 153 -3.10 -1.08 12.84
C GLN A 153 -3.60 -2.38 12.20
N LEU A 154 -3.48 -2.51 10.87
CA LEU A 154 -3.99 -3.67 10.13
C LEU A 154 -3.09 -4.92 10.26
N PHE A 155 -1.78 -4.73 10.44
CA PHE A 155 -0.81 -5.83 10.44
C PHE A 155 -0.49 -6.31 11.85
N THR A 156 -0.65 -7.62 12.07
CA THR A 156 -0.30 -8.28 13.35
C THR A 156 1.20 -8.24 13.64
N ASN A 157 2.03 -8.20 12.59
CA ASN A 157 3.46 -8.46 12.68
C ASN A 157 4.32 -7.20 12.54
N THR A 158 3.73 -6.04 12.24
CA THR A 158 4.46 -4.78 12.12
C THR A 158 3.58 -3.59 12.49
N GLN A 159 4.15 -2.63 13.21
CA GLN A 159 3.51 -1.34 13.47
C GLN A 159 3.66 -0.37 12.30
N ILE A 160 4.42 -0.73 11.26
CA ILE A 160 4.63 0.12 10.09
C ILE A 160 3.33 0.17 9.29
N PRO A 161 2.68 1.34 9.18
CA PRO A 161 1.52 1.49 8.33
C PRO A 161 1.89 1.22 6.87
N ALA A 162 1.01 0.53 6.16
CA ALA A 162 1.23 0.16 4.77
C ALA A 162 0.16 0.75 3.84
N CYS A 163 0.48 0.77 2.57
CA CYS A 163 -0.35 1.25 1.48
C CYS A 163 -0.31 0.23 0.34
N ILE A 164 -1.39 0.18 -0.44
CA ILE A 164 -1.47 -0.65 -1.64
C ILE A 164 -1.23 0.24 -2.85
N TRP A 165 -0.22 -0.12 -3.61
CA TRP A 165 0.07 0.45 -4.91
C TRP A 165 -0.56 -0.40 -5.99
N PHE A 166 -1.44 0.19 -6.80
CA PHE A 166 -1.94 -0.41 -8.02
C PHE A 166 -1.25 0.22 -9.22
N LEU A 167 -0.76 -0.63 -10.12
CA LEU A 167 -0.14 -0.23 -11.38
C LEU A 167 -0.69 -1.06 -12.54
N THR A 168 -0.66 -0.51 -13.75
CA THR A 168 -1.05 -1.22 -14.96
C THR A 168 -0.19 -0.76 -16.15
N ARG A 169 -0.04 -1.63 -17.15
CA ARG A 169 0.59 -1.26 -18.43
C ARG A 169 -0.40 -0.66 -19.44
N ASP A 170 -1.71 -0.81 -19.23
CA ASP A 170 -2.73 -0.32 -20.16
C ASP A 170 -3.91 0.34 -19.44
N LYS A 171 -3.97 1.67 -19.54
CA LYS A 171 -5.08 2.52 -19.08
C LYS A 171 -6.07 2.92 -20.18
N ALA A 172 -5.83 2.56 -21.44
CA ALA A 172 -6.75 2.90 -22.53
C ALA A 172 -7.93 1.93 -22.59
N ASN A 173 -7.65 0.63 -22.51
CA ASN A 173 -8.67 -0.43 -22.51
C ASN A 173 -8.11 -1.77 -21.97
N GLY A 174 -7.29 -1.71 -20.92
CA GLY A 174 -6.52 -2.84 -20.40
C GLY A 174 -7.33 -4.11 -20.09
N PHE A 175 -6.63 -5.20 -19.73
CA PHE A 175 -7.26 -6.52 -19.62
C PHE A 175 -8.32 -6.56 -18.51
N ASN A 176 -9.49 -7.10 -18.85
CA ASN A 176 -10.54 -7.47 -17.92
C ASN A 176 -11.40 -8.55 -18.58
N LEU A 177 -11.67 -9.64 -17.85
CA LEU A 177 -12.41 -10.79 -18.34
C LEU A 177 -13.88 -10.49 -18.64
N ASN A 178 -14.51 -9.59 -17.87
CA ASN A 178 -15.98 -9.48 -17.82
C ASN A 178 -16.52 -8.12 -18.24
N LYS A 179 -15.72 -7.05 -18.14
CA LYS A 179 -16.20 -5.68 -18.35
C LYS A 179 -15.17 -4.79 -19.04
N LYS A 180 -15.63 -3.93 -19.94
CA LYS A 180 -14.78 -2.94 -20.60
C LYS A 180 -14.35 -1.86 -19.61
N LYS A 181 -13.06 -1.54 -19.56
CA LYS A 181 -12.55 -0.40 -18.81
C LYS A 181 -12.62 0.85 -19.68
N ARG A 182 -12.90 2.01 -19.10
CA ARG A 182 -12.81 3.29 -19.83
C ARG A 182 -11.36 3.68 -20.05
N ASP A 183 -11.16 4.62 -20.97
CA ASP A 183 -9.89 5.34 -21.09
C ASP A 183 -9.69 6.22 -19.84
N ARG A 184 -8.60 5.94 -19.12
CA ARG A 184 -8.20 6.64 -17.90
C ARG A 184 -6.73 7.01 -17.92
N ARG A 185 -6.15 7.15 -19.12
CA ARG A 185 -4.77 7.64 -19.28
C ARG A 185 -4.59 8.98 -18.58
N LYS A 186 -3.47 9.15 -17.88
CA LYS A 186 -3.12 10.36 -17.10
C LYS A 186 -4.13 10.72 -16.00
N GLN A 187 -4.94 9.76 -15.57
CA GLN A 187 -5.79 9.84 -14.40
C GLN A 187 -5.35 8.82 -13.36
N PHE A 188 -5.51 9.18 -12.09
CA PHE A 188 -4.98 8.44 -10.96
C PHE A 188 -5.97 8.48 -9.80
N LEU A 189 -6.31 7.32 -9.26
CA LEU A 189 -7.24 7.24 -8.14
C LEU A 189 -6.49 7.25 -6.81
N PHE A 190 -6.96 8.06 -5.87
CA PHE A 190 -6.50 8.04 -4.48
C PHE A 190 -7.66 7.61 -3.59
N ILE A 191 -7.44 6.56 -2.80
CA ILE A 191 -8.39 6.06 -1.80
C ILE A 191 -7.74 6.16 -0.42
N ASP A 192 -8.39 6.86 0.49
CA ASP A 192 -8.00 6.95 1.89
C ASP A 192 -8.90 6.06 2.75
N ALA A 193 -8.42 4.85 3.04
CA ALA A 193 -9.11 3.89 3.89
C ALA A 193 -8.58 3.91 5.33
N ARG A 194 -7.79 4.91 5.74
CA ARG A 194 -7.15 4.94 7.07
C ARG A 194 -8.15 4.89 8.22
N GLN A 195 -9.34 5.48 8.03
CA GLN A 195 -10.42 5.51 9.03
C GLN A 195 -11.38 4.31 8.92
N MET A 196 -11.26 3.45 7.90
CA MET A 196 -12.13 2.29 7.70
C MET A 196 -11.73 1.07 8.55
N GLY A 197 -12.64 0.11 8.66
CA GLY A 197 -12.45 -1.13 9.43
C GLY A 197 -12.92 -1.04 10.87
N TYR A 198 -12.83 -2.15 11.58
CA TYR A 198 -13.29 -2.30 12.96
C TYR A 198 -12.15 -2.72 13.90
N MET A 199 -12.29 -2.46 15.18
CA MET A 199 -11.34 -2.94 16.19
C MET A 199 -11.55 -4.45 16.39
N LYS A 200 -10.57 -5.26 15.99
CA LYS A 200 -10.56 -6.72 16.19
C LYS A 200 -10.15 -7.08 17.61
N ASP A 201 -9.23 -6.30 18.17
CA ASP A 201 -8.85 -6.33 19.58
C ASP A 201 -8.55 -4.90 20.06
N ARG A 202 -7.85 -4.74 21.20
CA ARG A 202 -7.55 -3.41 21.78
C ARG A 202 -6.61 -2.56 20.89
N VAL A 203 -5.85 -3.19 20.00
CA VAL A 203 -4.80 -2.55 19.19
C VAL A 203 -5.04 -2.75 17.71
N LEU A 204 -5.47 -3.93 17.28
CA LEU A 204 -5.57 -4.30 15.86
C LEU A 204 -6.91 -3.89 15.27
N ARG A 205 -6.83 -3.35 14.05
CA ARG A 205 -7.98 -3.16 13.17
C ARG A 205 -8.02 -4.27 12.12
N ASP A 206 -9.21 -4.58 11.66
CA ASP A 206 -9.44 -5.51 10.56
C ASP A 206 -10.54 -4.96 9.65
N PHE A 207 -10.63 -5.51 8.44
CA PHE A 207 -11.68 -5.14 7.49
C PHE A 207 -12.81 -6.16 7.51
N THR A 208 -14.04 -5.65 7.49
CA THR A 208 -15.19 -6.47 7.13
C THR A 208 -15.20 -6.71 5.62
N GLN A 209 -15.97 -7.69 5.15
CA GLN A 209 -16.18 -7.87 3.72
C GLN A 209 -16.78 -6.61 3.08
N ALA A 210 -17.68 -5.91 3.78
CA ALA A 210 -18.26 -4.66 3.29
C ALA A 210 -17.23 -3.52 3.14
N ASP A 211 -16.22 -3.46 4.01
CA ASP A 211 -15.11 -2.51 3.87
C ASP A 211 -14.29 -2.79 2.60
N ILE A 212 -13.98 -4.07 2.37
CA ILE A 212 -13.25 -4.53 1.18
C ILE A 212 -14.06 -4.26 -0.09
N ASP A 213 -15.35 -4.63 -0.08
CA ASP A 213 -16.27 -4.41 -1.20
C ASP A 213 -16.38 -2.92 -1.50
N LYS A 214 -16.53 -2.06 -0.50
CA LYS A 214 -16.57 -0.60 -0.71
C LYS A 214 -15.31 -0.07 -1.42
N ILE A 215 -14.12 -0.50 -1.01
CA ILE A 215 -12.86 -0.08 -1.64
C ILE A 215 -12.76 -0.65 -3.06
N ALA A 216 -13.07 -1.93 -3.25
CA ALA A 216 -13.00 -2.61 -4.54
C ALA A 216 -14.02 -2.03 -5.53
N ASP A 217 -15.26 -1.81 -5.10
CA ASP A 217 -16.34 -1.24 -5.91
C ASP A 217 -16.01 0.19 -6.32
N THR A 218 -15.45 1.00 -5.42
CA THR A 218 -14.99 2.36 -5.75
C THR A 218 -13.93 2.34 -6.86
N PHE A 219 -12.93 1.45 -6.74
CA PHE A 219 -11.90 1.29 -7.76
C PHE A 219 -12.48 0.77 -9.09
N HIS A 220 -13.36 -0.23 -9.05
CA HIS A 220 -13.98 -0.81 -10.23
C HIS A 220 -14.93 0.16 -10.94
N ALA A 221 -15.72 0.92 -10.20
CA ALA A 221 -16.58 2.00 -10.70
C ALA A 221 -15.73 3.06 -11.42
N TRP A 222 -14.63 3.50 -10.78
CA TRP A 222 -13.69 4.43 -11.39
C TRP A 222 -13.06 3.88 -12.68
N GLN A 223 -12.69 2.60 -12.72
CA GLN A 223 -12.12 1.95 -13.91
C GLN A 223 -13.13 1.78 -15.06
N GLN A 224 -14.42 1.66 -14.76
CA GLN A 224 -15.49 1.48 -15.74
C GLN A 224 -16.08 2.81 -16.22
N GLY A 225 -16.07 3.85 -15.38
CA GLY A 225 -16.78 5.10 -15.62
C GLY A 225 -18.25 5.05 -15.24
N ASP A 226 -18.67 3.99 -14.57
CA ASP A 226 -20.04 3.78 -14.12
C ASP A 226 -20.16 4.25 -12.68
N GLU A 227 -21.04 5.23 -12.41
CA GLU A 227 -21.46 5.65 -11.07
C GLU A 227 -20.34 6.12 -10.11
N TYR A 228 -19.17 6.49 -10.63
CA TYR A 228 -18.09 7.06 -9.83
C TYR A 228 -18.33 8.54 -9.50
N GLY A 229 -18.13 8.92 -8.23
CA GLY A 229 -18.06 10.30 -7.78
C GLY A 229 -16.98 10.46 -6.70
N ASP A 230 -16.27 11.59 -6.72
CA ASP A 230 -15.28 11.92 -5.69
C ASP A 230 -15.99 12.13 -4.34
N VAL A 231 -15.40 11.57 -3.27
CA VAL A 231 -15.94 11.66 -1.91
C VAL A 231 -14.85 12.23 -1.01
N LYS A 232 -15.10 13.41 -0.43
CA LYS A 232 -14.16 14.06 0.49
C LYS A 232 -13.77 13.11 1.62
N GLY A 233 -12.48 13.06 1.92
CA GLY A 233 -11.90 12.18 2.94
C GLY A 233 -11.84 10.70 2.58
N PHE A 234 -12.36 10.28 1.41
CA PHE A 234 -12.37 8.87 1.00
C PHE A 234 -11.76 8.62 -0.37
N CYS A 235 -12.25 9.24 -1.45
CA CYS A 235 -11.73 8.98 -2.80
C CYS A 235 -11.67 10.23 -3.68
N TYR A 236 -10.64 10.32 -4.52
CA TYR A 236 -10.46 11.42 -5.48
C TYR A 236 -9.72 10.95 -6.73
N SER A 237 -10.24 11.31 -7.90
CA SER A 237 -9.63 11.03 -9.21
C SER A 237 -8.78 12.22 -9.66
N ALA A 238 -7.48 12.17 -9.36
CA ALA A 238 -6.54 13.22 -9.71
C ALA A 238 -6.09 13.16 -11.17
N SER A 239 -5.79 14.34 -11.73
CA SER A 239 -5.07 14.48 -13.00
C SER A 239 -3.54 14.42 -12.78
N LEU A 240 -2.78 14.20 -13.86
CA LEU A 240 -1.32 14.31 -13.81
C LEU A 240 -0.85 15.68 -13.29
N GLU A 241 -1.55 16.76 -13.64
CA GLU A 241 -1.21 18.11 -13.18
C GLU A 241 -1.42 18.28 -11.68
N ASP A 242 -2.43 17.63 -11.10
CA ASP A 242 -2.64 17.65 -9.65
C ASP A 242 -1.50 16.94 -8.93
N ILE A 243 -1.04 15.80 -9.46
CA ILE A 243 0.13 15.10 -8.90
C ILE A 243 1.40 15.93 -9.03
N ARG A 244 1.61 16.62 -10.15
CA ARG A 244 2.75 17.53 -10.35
C ARG A 244 2.74 18.69 -9.35
N LYS A 245 1.58 19.29 -9.07
CA LYS A 245 1.43 20.34 -8.03
C LYS A 245 1.80 19.84 -6.63
N HIS A 246 1.63 18.54 -6.38
CA HIS A 246 2.02 17.89 -5.13
C HIS A 246 3.41 17.24 -5.17
N GLU A 247 4.27 17.63 -6.12
CA GLU A 247 5.66 17.15 -6.23
C GLU A 247 5.75 15.61 -6.31
N HIS A 248 4.79 14.99 -7.00
CA HIS A 248 4.69 13.55 -7.15
C HIS A 248 4.55 12.78 -5.82
N VAL A 249 4.14 13.44 -4.73
CA VAL A 249 3.75 12.77 -3.48
C VAL A 249 2.41 12.09 -3.67
N LEU A 250 2.32 10.79 -3.37
CA LEU A 250 1.16 9.96 -3.65
C LEU A 250 0.31 9.64 -2.41
N THR A 251 0.49 10.38 -1.31
CA THR A 251 -0.31 10.18 -0.09
C THR A 251 -1.77 10.57 -0.36
N PRO A 252 -2.76 9.66 -0.26
CA PRO A 252 -4.17 9.95 -0.57
C PRO A 252 -4.73 11.17 0.15
N GLY A 253 -4.36 11.39 1.42
CA GLY A 253 -4.80 12.54 2.21
C GLY A 253 -4.47 13.93 1.63
N ARG A 254 -3.54 14.04 0.66
CA ARG A 254 -3.29 15.31 -0.06
C ARG A 254 -4.32 15.60 -1.16
N TYR A 255 -5.03 14.57 -1.61
CA TYR A 255 -5.93 14.62 -2.76
C TYR A 255 -7.40 14.56 -2.34
N VAL A 256 -7.75 13.68 -1.40
CA VAL A 256 -9.14 13.45 -1.01
C VAL A 256 -9.70 14.55 -0.10
N GLY A 257 -8.86 15.45 0.41
CA GLY A 257 -9.27 16.46 1.39
C GLY A 257 -9.63 15.88 2.75
N ALA A 258 -10.16 16.70 3.64
CA ALA A 258 -10.78 16.24 4.89
C ALA A 258 -12.27 15.99 4.65
N GLU A 259 -12.86 15.02 5.36
CA GLU A 259 -14.32 14.98 5.50
C GLU A 259 -14.80 16.33 6.04
N ASP A 260 -15.94 16.80 5.56
CA ASP A 260 -16.60 17.94 6.18
C ASP A 260 -16.96 17.51 7.62
N GLN A 261 -16.14 17.93 8.58
CA GLN A 261 -16.52 17.85 9.99
C GLN A 261 -17.79 18.69 10.12
N GLU A 262 -18.81 18.20 10.85
CA GLU A 262 -19.83 19.10 11.39
C GLU A 262 -19.07 20.29 11.96
N GLU A 263 -19.33 21.50 11.44
CA GLU A 263 -18.63 22.70 11.89
C GLU A 263 -18.64 22.67 13.41
N ASP A 264 -17.46 22.53 14.00
CA ASP A 264 -17.27 22.82 15.40
C ASP A 264 -17.91 24.20 15.57
N ALA A 265 -18.98 24.32 16.37
CA ALA A 265 -19.73 25.57 16.49
C ALA A 265 -18.84 26.73 16.97
N GLU A 266 -17.61 26.42 17.39
CA GLU A 266 -16.51 27.31 17.74
C GLU A 266 -15.61 27.56 16.51
N ALA A 267 -15.54 28.82 16.06
CA ALA A 267 -14.64 29.22 15.00
C ALA A 267 -13.17 28.87 15.34
N PHE A 268 -12.35 28.52 14.35
CA PHE A 268 -10.95 28.12 14.55
C PHE A 268 -10.14 29.12 15.40
N ALA A 269 -10.40 30.42 15.22
CA ALA A 269 -9.77 31.48 16.00
C ALA A 269 -10.11 31.39 17.51
N ASP A 270 -11.37 31.09 17.83
CA ASP A 270 -11.84 30.96 19.21
C ASP A 270 -11.29 29.69 19.86
N LYS A 271 -11.25 28.58 19.11
CA LYS A 271 -10.63 27.32 19.55
C LYS A 271 -9.14 27.49 19.84
N MET A 272 -8.42 28.19 18.97
CA MET A 272 -6.99 28.49 19.19
C MET A 272 -6.77 29.39 20.41
N ALA A 273 -7.62 30.40 20.61
CA ALA A 273 -7.55 31.28 21.78
C ALA A 273 -7.79 30.50 23.08
N ARG A 274 -8.80 29.61 23.10
CA ARG A 274 -9.11 28.74 24.24
C ARG A 274 -7.96 27.77 24.55
N LEU A 275 -7.43 27.10 23.53
CA LEU A 275 -6.31 26.16 23.70
C LEU A 275 -5.04 26.88 24.18
N ALA A 276 -4.77 28.09 23.68
CA ALA A 276 -3.65 28.90 24.17
C ALA A 276 -3.82 29.32 25.63
N ALA A 277 -5.04 29.68 26.05
CA ALA A 277 -5.36 29.99 27.45
C ALA A 277 -5.18 28.77 28.37
N GLN A 278 -5.67 27.59 27.94
CA GLN A 278 -5.48 26.33 28.68
C GLN A 278 -4.00 25.97 28.80
N LEU A 279 -3.22 26.15 27.73
CA LEU A 279 -1.78 25.90 27.76
C LEU A 279 -1.06 26.85 28.74
N ALA A 280 -1.45 28.12 28.78
CA ALA A 280 -0.90 29.10 29.71
C ALA A 280 -1.22 28.76 31.17
N GLU A 281 -2.43 28.29 31.45
CA GLU A 281 -2.83 27.80 32.78
C GLU A 281 -1.99 26.57 33.19
N GLN A 282 -1.81 25.62 32.29
CA GLN A 282 -0.96 24.44 32.53
C GLN A 282 0.50 24.81 32.79
N PHE A 283 1.05 25.80 32.09
CA PHE A 283 2.41 26.28 32.37
C PHE A 283 2.53 26.93 33.76
N ALA A 284 1.53 27.71 34.18
CA ALA A 284 1.50 28.30 35.51
C ALA A 284 1.41 27.23 36.60
N GLU A 285 0.60 26.19 36.38
CA GLU A 285 0.47 25.06 37.31
C GLU A 285 1.76 24.23 37.38
N SER A 286 2.41 23.97 36.23
CA SER A 286 3.72 23.31 36.18
C SER A 286 4.79 24.10 36.94
N ALA A 287 4.87 25.42 36.78
CA ALA A 287 5.84 26.25 37.48
C ALA A 287 5.63 26.20 39.01
N LYS A 288 4.37 26.21 39.46
CA LYS A 288 4.03 26.08 40.87
C LYS A 288 4.41 24.71 41.44
N LEU A 289 4.13 23.64 40.70
CA LEU A 289 4.53 22.28 41.08
C LEU A 289 6.06 22.14 41.11
N GLU A 290 6.78 22.74 40.16
CA GLU A 290 8.23 22.74 40.13
C GLU A 290 8.82 23.43 41.38
N GLU A 291 8.27 24.59 41.78
CA GLU A 291 8.67 25.31 43.00
C GLU A 291 8.40 24.49 44.27
N GLN A 292 7.26 23.79 44.33
CA GLN A 292 6.94 22.88 45.43
C GLN A 292 7.90 21.69 45.50
N ILE A 293 8.28 21.12 44.34
CA ILE A 293 9.26 20.03 44.27
C ILE A 293 10.63 20.50 44.76
N LYS A 294 11.11 21.67 44.31
CA LYS A 294 12.37 22.27 44.79
C LYS A 294 12.34 22.51 46.30
N THR A 295 11.24 23.04 46.82
CA THR A 295 11.06 23.27 48.27
C THR A 295 11.09 21.96 49.07
N ASN A 296 10.45 20.90 48.57
CA ASN A 296 10.42 19.60 49.23
C ASN A 296 11.77 18.88 49.17
N LEU A 297 12.51 18.99 48.06
CA LEU A 297 13.84 18.40 47.93
C LEU A 297 14.87 19.13 48.81
N ALA A 298 14.80 20.46 48.90
CA ALA A 298 15.61 21.24 49.85
C ALA A 298 15.34 20.82 51.31
N ARG A 299 14.07 20.54 51.68
CA ARG A 299 13.72 20.00 53.01
C ARG A 299 14.28 18.60 53.28
N LEU A 300 14.50 17.80 52.25
CA LEU A 300 15.08 16.46 52.34
C LEU A 300 16.62 16.46 52.24
N GLY A 301 17.25 17.63 52.11
CA GLY A 301 18.71 17.78 52.07
C GLY A 301 19.34 17.63 50.68
N TYR A 302 18.55 17.73 49.61
CA TYR A 302 19.02 17.68 48.22
C TYR A 302 18.75 19.03 47.53
N ASP A 303 19.81 19.75 47.14
CA ASP A 303 19.69 20.99 46.35
C ASP A 303 19.63 20.68 44.84
N LEU A 304 18.74 21.38 44.13
CA LEU A 304 18.52 21.32 42.67
C LEU A 304 18.51 22.71 42.05
#